data_AF-A0A838YSQ9-F1
#
_entry.id   AF-A0A838YSQ9-F1
#
_cell.length_a   1.000
_cell.length_b   1.000
_cell.length_c   1.000
_cell.angle_alpha   90.00
_cell.angle_beta   90.00
_cell.angle_gamma   90.00
#
_symmetry.space_group_name_H-M   'P 1'
#
loop_
_entity.id
_entity.type
_entity.pdbx_description
1 polymer ?
#
loop_
_entity_poly.entity_id
_entity_poly.type
_entity_poly.pdbx_seq_one_letter_code
_entity_poly.pdbx_strand_id
1 'polypeptide(L)'
;MAQNIQPSPTRGADSLFFNMRYKEAISKYNAYLATASNPLNITYARLAFSNHFTGDYEEAIKYYNLILSKNPLPALKAQLYSRMAMTYAMKMNKEKALVYLDSANANGYLNAYEMEKFKDFDSIRNLPRFKDIYQSVSNRVYPCKTQPRARDFDFWIGTWEVYNNQYPNHRVGTSVVESVSGDCTILENWYAFNSPGDGKSQNWYNPTTGKWTQMWIGSGGGATQYNDGEYKDGAMRFKYTQTDAQGVVQPGNFVFENLGPDKVRQYQDISSDGGKTFNIMFDFIYIRKKS
;
A
#
# COMPACT_ATOMS: atom_id res chain seq x y z
N MET A 1 -25.66 31.71 9.89
CA MET A 1 -24.50 32.57 10.18
C MET A 1 -23.28 31.95 9.52
N ALA A 2 -22.86 32.47 8.37
CA ALA A 2 -21.60 32.05 7.76
C ALA A 2 -20.47 32.57 8.67
N GLN A 3 -19.69 31.67 9.26
CA GLN A 3 -18.48 32.08 9.99
C GLN A 3 -17.57 32.79 9.00
N ASN A 4 -17.33 34.07 9.26
CA ASN A 4 -16.44 34.89 8.47
C ASN A 4 -15.01 34.43 8.80
N ILE A 5 -14.53 33.38 8.13
CA ILE A 5 -13.19 32.84 8.34
C ILE A 5 -12.20 33.87 7.79
N GLN A 6 -11.69 34.71 8.69
CA GLN A 6 -10.57 35.59 8.39
C GLN A 6 -9.43 34.73 7.84
N PRO A 7 -8.84 35.10 6.69
CA PRO A 7 -7.74 34.32 6.11
C PRO A 7 -6.59 34.23 7.11
N SER A 8 -5.94 33.05 7.18
CA SER A 8 -4.79 32.83 8.05
C SER A 8 -3.78 33.99 7.91
N PRO A 9 -3.23 34.55 9.00
CA PRO A 9 -2.19 35.58 8.95
C PRO A 9 -0.97 35.17 8.13
N THR A 10 -0.73 33.87 7.99
CA THR A 10 0.37 33.30 7.19
C THR A 10 -0.02 32.94 5.76
N ARG A 11 -1.26 33.21 5.30
CA ARG A 11 -1.77 32.74 4.00
C ARG A 11 -0.83 33.08 2.82
N GLY A 12 -0.26 34.28 2.82
CA GLY A 12 0.69 34.71 1.79
C GLY A 12 1.99 33.90 1.83
N ALA A 13 2.55 33.68 3.02
CA ALA A 13 3.75 32.86 3.21
C ALA A 13 3.49 31.39 2.86
N ASP A 14 2.34 30.86 3.27
CA ASP A 14 1.92 29.49 3.00
C ASP A 14 1.74 29.24 1.49
N SER A 15 1.16 30.19 0.77
CA SER A 15 1.05 30.12 -0.69
C SER A 15 2.43 30.01 -1.35
N LEU A 16 3.39 30.83 -0.92
CA LEU A 16 4.77 30.77 -1.44
C LEU A 16 5.45 29.43 -1.09
N PHE A 17 5.26 28.95 0.14
CA PHE A 17 5.76 27.66 0.61
C PHE A 17 5.26 26.49 -0.24
N PHE A 18 3.94 26.40 -0.47
CA PHE A 18 3.35 25.32 -1.28
C PHE A 18 3.71 25.41 -2.77
N ASN A 19 4.11 26.59 -3.26
CA ASN A 19 4.65 26.78 -4.60
C ASN A 19 6.19 26.66 -4.65
N MET A 20 6.83 26.11 -3.61
CA MET A 20 8.28 25.90 -3.52
C MET A 20 9.12 27.19 -3.63
N ARG A 21 8.51 28.37 -3.43
CA ARG A 21 9.20 29.68 -3.43
C ARG A 21 9.78 29.97 -2.05
N TYR A 22 10.67 29.09 -1.60
CA TYR A 22 11.14 29.05 -0.21
C TYR A 22 11.82 30.35 0.26
N LYS A 23 12.66 30.97 -0.58
CA LYS A 23 13.31 32.25 -0.24
C LYS A 23 12.30 33.36 0.09
N GLU A 24 11.23 33.44 -0.68
CA GLU A 24 10.18 34.45 -0.48
C GLU A 24 9.26 34.09 0.70
N ALA A 25 8.97 32.80 0.86
CA ALA A 25 8.23 32.29 2.01
C ALA A 25 8.96 32.63 3.33
N ILE A 26 10.29 32.45 3.40
CA ILE A 26 11.12 32.80 4.56
C ILE A 26 10.93 34.27 4.94
N SER A 27 11.04 35.19 3.97
CA SER A 27 10.86 36.62 4.20
C SER A 27 9.48 36.93 4.83
N LYS A 28 8.41 36.33 4.30
CA LYS A 28 7.04 36.53 4.80
C LYS A 28 6.81 35.89 6.18
N TYR A 29 7.37 34.70 6.43
CA TYR A 29 7.30 34.08 7.75
C TYR A 29 8.03 34.90 8.81
N ASN A 30 9.24 35.39 8.51
CA ASN A 30 9.99 36.23 9.44
C ASN A 30 9.27 37.55 9.76
N ALA A 31 8.69 38.20 8.74
CA ALA A 31 7.90 39.42 8.95
C ALA A 31 6.68 39.19 9.85
N TYR A 32 6.00 38.04 9.71
CA TYR A 32 4.91 37.65 10.62
C TYR A 32 5.41 37.35 12.03
N LEU A 33 6.50 36.57 12.16
CA LEU A 33 7.06 36.19 13.46
C LEU A 33 7.59 37.38 14.27
N ALA A 34 7.96 38.48 13.61
CA ALA A 34 8.42 39.70 14.29
C ALA A 34 7.30 40.43 15.05
N THR A 35 6.04 40.24 14.69
CA THR A 35 4.89 40.94 15.29
C THR A 35 3.91 40.01 16.00
N ALA A 36 4.02 38.70 15.77
CA ALA A 36 3.09 37.72 16.29
C ALA A 36 3.35 37.39 17.76
N SER A 37 2.32 37.51 18.60
CA SER A 37 2.40 37.25 20.05
C SER A 37 2.40 35.76 20.41
N ASN A 38 1.78 34.91 19.58
CA ASN A 38 1.73 33.45 19.81
C ASN A 38 1.73 32.68 18.47
N PRO A 39 2.86 32.60 17.77
CA PRO A 39 2.94 31.89 16.49
C PRO A 39 2.71 30.39 16.64
N LEU A 40 1.96 29.80 15.70
CA LEU A 40 1.72 28.36 15.67
C LEU A 40 3.00 27.58 15.34
N ASN A 41 3.13 26.37 15.89
CA ASN A 41 4.27 25.49 15.59
C ASN A 41 4.40 25.17 14.09
N ILE A 42 3.29 25.13 13.34
CA ILE A 42 3.31 24.92 11.89
C ILE A 42 4.04 26.05 11.15
N THR A 43 3.97 27.29 11.64
CA THR A 43 4.69 28.43 11.06
C THR A 43 6.19 28.22 11.16
N TYR A 44 6.68 27.85 12.35
CA TYR A 44 8.09 27.52 12.56
C TYR A 44 8.51 26.30 11.74
N ALA A 45 7.66 25.27 11.62
CA ALA A 45 7.98 24.07 10.86
C ALA A 45 8.15 24.37 9.36
N ARG A 46 7.28 25.20 8.78
CA ARG A 46 7.35 25.62 7.38
C ARG A 46 8.52 26.56 7.12
N LEU A 47 8.82 27.47 8.04
CA LEU A 47 10.01 28.32 7.98
C LEU A 47 11.29 27.47 8.02
N ALA A 48 11.39 26.53 8.97
CA ALA A 48 12.52 25.61 9.09
C ALA A 48 12.72 24.77 7.82
N PHE A 49 11.65 24.22 7.26
CA PHE A 49 11.69 23.49 6.00
C PHE A 49 12.13 24.39 4.84
N SER A 50 11.65 25.63 4.78
CA SER A 50 12.10 26.58 3.76
C SER A 50 13.59 26.87 3.88
N ASN A 51 14.09 27.11 5.10
CA ASN A 51 15.52 27.31 5.38
C ASN A 51 16.36 26.12 4.94
N HIS A 52 15.89 24.89 5.20
CA HIS A 52 16.53 23.67 4.72
C HIS A 52 16.68 23.68 3.18
N PHE A 53 15.59 23.93 2.43
CA PHE A 53 15.64 23.93 0.97
C PHE A 53 16.43 25.10 0.36
N THR A 54 16.67 26.16 1.13
CA THR A 54 17.55 27.26 0.73
C THR A 54 19.00 27.09 1.19
N GLY A 55 19.33 25.99 1.86
CA GLY A 55 20.69 25.69 2.34
C GLY A 55 21.04 26.30 3.69
N ASP A 56 20.13 27.01 4.35
CA ASP A 56 20.33 27.53 5.71
C ASP A 56 19.99 26.45 6.75
N TYR A 57 20.87 25.46 6.81
CA TYR A 57 20.65 24.27 7.62
C TYR A 57 20.67 24.55 9.13
N GLU A 58 21.45 25.54 9.58
CA GLU A 58 21.51 25.87 11.02
C GLU A 58 20.21 26.53 11.47
N GLU A 59 19.67 27.46 10.68
CA GLU A 59 18.41 28.10 11.02
C GLU A 59 17.24 27.09 10.94
N ALA A 60 17.29 26.15 10.00
CA ALA A 60 16.35 25.02 9.96
C ALA A 60 16.38 24.20 11.26
N ILE A 61 17.57 23.76 11.68
CA ILE A 61 17.77 22.95 12.91
C ILE A 61 17.30 23.72 14.15
N LYS A 62 17.62 25.01 14.26
CA LYS A 62 17.20 25.87 15.37
C LYS A 62 15.68 25.87 15.53
N TYR A 63 14.93 26.06 14.45
CA TYR A 63 13.47 26.07 14.51
C TYR A 63 12.87 24.67 14.75
N TYR A 64 13.46 23.60 14.23
CA TYR A 64 13.04 22.24 14.60
C TYR A 64 13.22 21.98 16.11
N ASN A 65 14.36 22.35 16.68
CA ASN A 65 14.61 22.24 18.12
C ASN A 65 13.66 23.10 18.96
N LEU A 66 13.33 24.31 18.50
CA LEU A 66 12.34 25.18 19.16
C LEU A 66 10.97 24.52 19.26
N ILE A 67 10.54 23.79 18.23
CA ILE A 67 9.25 23.09 18.27
C ILE A 67 9.35 21.85 19.17
N LEU A 68 10.45 21.09 19.07
CA LEU A 68 10.68 19.89 19.88
C LEU A 68 10.76 20.18 21.38
N SER A 69 11.31 21.33 21.79
CA SER A 69 11.40 21.73 23.21
C SER A 69 10.04 21.94 23.87
N LYS A 70 8.99 22.17 23.07
CA LYS A 70 7.60 22.25 23.54
C LYS A 70 6.93 20.88 23.70
N ASN A 71 7.69 19.79 23.56
CA ASN A 71 7.26 18.40 23.70
C ASN A 71 5.99 18.07 22.87
N PRO A 72 6.03 18.20 21.53
CA PRO A 72 4.86 17.98 20.69
C PRO A 72 4.44 16.50 20.67
N LEU A 73 3.25 16.23 20.13
CA LEU A 73 2.74 14.87 19.95
C LEU A 73 3.71 14.01 19.11
N PRO A 74 3.74 12.67 19.33
CA PRO A 74 4.66 11.76 18.63
C PRO A 74 4.66 11.90 17.11
N ALA A 75 3.49 12.05 16.49
CA ALA A 75 3.37 12.22 15.04
C ALA A 75 4.14 13.46 14.53
N LEU A 76 4.08 14.57 15.26
CA LEU A 76 4.84 15.77 14.93
C LEU A 76 6.34 15.61 15.24
N LYS A 77 6.70 14.92 16.34
CA LYS A 77 8.10 14.57 16.61
C LYS A 77 8.71 13.74 15.48
N ALA A 78 8.00 12.72 15.00
CA ALA A 78 8.44 11.87 13.89
C ALA A 78 8.73 12.69 12.63
N GLN A 79 7.84 13.63 12.29
CA GLN A 79 8.05 14.53 11.18
C GLN A 79 9.26 15.45 11.40
N LEU A 80 9.39 16.08 12.55
CA LEU A 80 10.51 17.01 12.83
C LEU A 80 11.85 16.29 12.82
N TYR A 81 11.94 15.11 13.43
CA TYR A 81 13.14 14.29 13.41
C TYR A 81 13.50 13.82 12.01
N SER A 82 12.53 13.45 11.15
CA SER A 82 12.86 13.10 9.76
C SER A 82 13.40 14.29 8.98
N ARG A 83 12.89 15.51 9.22
CA ARG A 83 13.44 16.74 8.64
C ARG A 83 14.84 17.05 9.17
N MET A 84 15.10 16.85 10.46
CA MET A 84 16.46 16.97 11.01
C MET A 84 17.41 15.95 10.38
N ALA A 85 16.96 14.71 10.16
CA ALA A 85 17.74 13.69 9.47
C ALA A 85 18.13 14.12 8.05
N MET A 86 17.17 14.62 7.26
CA MET A 86 17.42 15.20 5.94
C MET A 86 18.45 16.33 6.01
N THR A 87 18.24 17.30 6.91
CA THR A 87 19.16 18.44 7.08
C THR A 87 20.59 18.01 7.44
N TYR A 88 20.76 17.07 8.38
CA TYR A 88 22.11 16.59 8.74
C TYR A 88 22.76 15.77 7.64
N ALA A 89 21.98 15.01 6.86
CA ALA A 89 22.50 14.28 5.70
C ALA A 89 22.99 15.23 4.61
N MET A 90 22.28 16.35 4.37
CA MET A 90 22.72 17.42 3.47
C MET A 90 23.96 18.18 3.98
N LYS A 91 24.13 18.29 5.30
CA LYS A 91 25.38 18.77 5.93
C LYS A 91 26.51 17.73 5.93
N MET A 92 26.34 16.58 5.28
CA MET A 92 27.28 15.45 5.29
C MET A 92 27.59 14.86 6.67
N ASN A 93 26.77 15.16 7.69
CA ASN A 93 26.88 14.57 9.02
C ASN A 93 26.03 13.29 9.09
N LYS A 94 26.58 12.21 8.54
CA LYS A 94 25.90 10.91 8.40
C LYS A 94 25.44 10.33 9.74
N GLU A 95 26.27 10.46 10.79
CA GLU A 95 25.94 9.91 12.11
C GLU A 95 24.74 10.61 12.73
N LYS A 96 24.75 11.96 12.78
CA LYS A 96 23.58 12.70 13.28
C LYS A 96 22.34 12.44 12.43
N ALA A 97 22.49 12.35 11.11
CA ALA A 97 21.37 12.03 10.23
C ALA A 97 20.70 10.70 10.61
N LEU A 98 21.49 9.65 10.82
CA LEU A 98 20.99 8.33 11.24
C LEU A 98 20.37 8.36 12.64
N VAL A 99 20.96 9.08 13.60
CA VAL A 99 20.39 9.24 14.96
C VAL A 99 19.00 9.91 14.91
N TYR A 100 18.85 10.96 14.11
CA TYR A 100 17.55 11.61 13.96
C TYR A 100 16.56 10.76 13.15
N LEU A 101 17.03 9.96 12.20
CA LEU A 101 16.18 9.03 11.48
C LEU A 101 15.67 7.90 12.39
N ASP A 102 16.50 7.37 13.29
CA ASP A 102 16.08 6.46 14.36
C ASP A 102 15.04 7.10 15.28
N SER A 103 15.27 8.36 15.66
CA SER A 103 14.33 9.10 16.50
C SER A 103 12.98 9.30 15.78
N ALA A 104 13.01 9.56 14.48
CA ALA A 104 11.81 9.63 13.66
C ALA A 104 11.08 8.28 13.64
N ASN A 105 11.83 7.20 13.40
CA ASN A 105 11.34 5.83 13.37
C ASN A 105 10.63 5.43 14.68
N ALA A 106 11.28 5.70 15.81
CA ALA A 106 10.78 5.43 17.16
C ALA A 106 9.52 6.24 17.52
N ASN A 107 9.28 7.37 16.84
CA ASN A 107 8.09 8.20 17.02
C ASN A 107 6.99 7.91 15.99
N GLY A 108 7.13 6.87 15.16
CA GLY A 108 6.09 6.43 14.22
C GLY A 108 6.17 7.08 12.84
N TYR A 109 7.38 7.39 12.36
CA TYR A 109 7.56 7.85 10.98
C TYR A 109 7.19 6.74 9.97
N LEU A 110 6.39 7.10 8.95
CA LEU A 110 5.80 6.17 7.97
C LEU A 110 6.03 6.59 6.51
N ASN A 111 6.94 7.53 6.24
CA ASN A 111 7.15 7.99 4.86
C ASN A 111 8.33 7.25 4.19
N ALA A 112 8.09 5.99 3.82
CA ALA A 112 9.08 5.18 3.09
C ALA A 112 9.45 5.79 1.72
N TYR A 113 8.50 6.48 1.07
CA TYR A 113 8.73 7.14 -0.21
C TYR A 113 9.78 8.27 -0.09
N GLU A 114 9.69 9.11 0.93
CA GLU A 114 10.71 10.13 1.20
C GLU A 114 12.09 9.48 1.39
N MET A 115 12.18 8.42 2.19
CA MET A 115 13.44 7.71 2.44
C MET A 115 14.08 7.16 1.15
N GLU A 116 13.25 6.62 0.25
CA GLU A 116 13.71 6.01 -1.00
C GLU A 116 14.06 7.06 -2.06
N LYS A 117 13.23 8.10 -2.21
CA LYS A 117 13.27 8.98 -3.39
C LYS A 117 13.90 10.36 -3.14
N PHE A 118 13.95 10.84 -1.91
CA PHE A 118 14.47 12.19 -1.65
C PHE A 118 15.99 12.19 -1.67
N LYS A 119 16.56 13.15 -2.42
CA LYS A 119 18.02 13.30 -2.59
C LYS A 119 18.73 13.60 -1.27
N ASP A 120 18.01 14.17 -0.31
CA ASP A 120 18.48 14.42 1.05
C ASP A 120 19.08 13.19 1.73
N PHE A 121 18.60 12.00 1.37
CA PHE A 121 19.10 10.75 1.92
C PHE A 121 20.21 10.09 1.09
N ASP A 122 20.59 10.62 -0.08
CA ASP A 122 21.58 10.01 -0.98
C ASP A 122 22.90 9.66 -0.25
N SER A 123 23.36 10.54 0.64
CA SER A 123 24.62 10.38 1.37
C SER A 123 24.60 9.27 2.44
N ILE A 124 23.41 8.83 2.86
CA ILE A 124 23.21 7.81 3.90
C ILE A 124 22.44 6.56 3.44
N ARG A 125 21.77 6.58 2.28
CA ARG A 125 20.83 5.53 1.82
C ARG A 125 21.45 4.13 1.77
N ASN A 126 22.73 4.05 1.40
CA ASN A 126 23.44 2.78 1.26
C ASN A 126 24.05 2.26 2.57
N LEU A 127 23.97 3.02 3.66
CA LEU A 127 24.52 2.61 4.95
C LEU A 127 23.66 1.50 5.57
N PRO A 128 24.27 0.50 6.24
CA PRO A 128 23.53 -0.60 6.88
C PRO A 128 22.42 -0.12 7.81
N ARG A 129 22.74 0.81 8.74
CA ARG A 129 21.76 1.38 9.67
C ARG A 129 20.59 2.07 8.98
N PHE A 130 20.80 2.74 7.84
CA PHE A 130 19.71 3.31 7.07
C PHE A 130 18.79 2.21 6.52
N LYS A 131 19.36 1.14 5.96
CA LYS A 131 18.60 0.00 5.41
C LYS A 131 17.76 -0.68 6.49
N ASP A 132 18.30 -0.83 7.70
CA ASP A 132 17.57 -1.41 8.83
C ASP A 132 16.37 -0.53 9.23
N ILE A 133 16.58 0.78 9.35
CA ILE A 133 15.51 1.74 9.64
C ILE A 133 14.46 1.73 8.52
N TYR A 134 14.90 1.75 7.26
CA TYR A 134 14.02 1.69 6.10
C TYR A 134 13.19 0.41 6.10
N GLN A 135 13.77 -0.75 6.39
CA GLN A 135 13.02 -2.00 6.47
C GLN A 135 11.95 -1.94 7.58
N SER A 136 12.30 -1.40 8.75
CA SER A 136 11.37 -1.20 9.87
C SER A 136 10.19 -0.27 9.51
N VAL A 137 10.45 0.82 8.78
CA VAL A 137 9.40 1.72 8.26
C VAL A 137 8.58 1.04 7.17
N SER A 138 9.24 0.44 6.19
CA SER A 138 8.62 -0.24 5.04
C SER A 138 7.67 -1.35 5.47
N ASN A 139 8.04 -2.16 6.46
CA ASN A 139 7.18 -3.22 6.99
C ASN A 139 5.88 -2.69 7.63
N ARG A 140 5.90 -1.48 8.21
CA ARG A 140 4.70 -0.86 8.76
C ARG A 140 3.85 -0.17 7.71
N VAL A 141 4.47 0.36 6.65
CA VAL A 141 3.78 0.97 5.50
C VAL A 141 3.13 -0.09 4.61
N TYR A 142 3.81 -1.23 4.41
CA TYR A 142 3.39 -2.33 3.57
C TYR A 142 3.29 -3.64 4.39
N PRO A 143 2.35 -3.74 5.33
CA PRO A 143 2.29 -4.86 6.28
C PRO A 143 2.14 -6.22 5.59
N CYS A 144 1.39 -6.27 4.48
CA CYS A 144 1.13 -7.51 3.76
C CYS A 144 2.40 -8.17 3.19
N LYS A 145 3.46 -7.39 2.89
CA LYS A 145 4.77 -7.92 2.46
C LYS A 145 5.38 -8.90 3.44
N THR A 146 5.13 -8.69 4.72
CA THR A 146 5.76 -9.45 5.81
C THR A 146 4.76 -10.29 6.60
N GLN A 147 3.47 -10.23 6.24
CA GLN A 147 2.42 -11.02 6.87
C GLN A 147 2.26 -12.34 6.10
N PRO A 148 2.70 -13.50 6.65
CA PRO A 148 2.74 -14.74 5.88
C PRO A 148 1.40 -15.13 5.26
N ARG A 149 0.31 -15.02 6.04
CA ARG A 149 -1.05 -15.33 5.57
C ARG A 149 -1.55 -14.44 4.43
N ALA A 150 -1.01 -13.23 4.27
CA ALA A 150 -1.35 -12.36 3.16
C ALA A 150 -0.60 -12.72 1.86
N ARG A 151 0.31 -13.70 1.92
CA ARG A 151 1.13 -14.18 0.80
C ARG A 151 0.79 -15.62 0.38
N ASP A 152 -0.13 -16.28 1.09
CA ASP A 152 -0.51 -17.68 0.83
C ASP A 152 -0.96 -17.92 -0.63
N PHE A 153 -1.52 -16.91 -1.30
CA PHE A 153 -2.06 -17.02 -2.66
C PHE A 153 -1.07 -16.58 -3.75
N ASP A 154 0.18 -16.26 -3.39
CA ASP A 154 1.20 -15.76 -4.32
C ASP A 154 1.56 -16.75 -5.43
N PHE A 155 1.33 -18.05 -5.22
CA PHE A 155 1.62 -19.08 -6.22
C PHE A 155 0.84 -18.88 -7.53
N TRP A 156 -0.26 -18.11 -7.51
CA TRP A 156 -1.07 -17.78 -8.66
C TRP A 156 -0.60 -16.54 -9.44
N ILE A 157 0.31 -15.74 -8.88
CA ILE A 157 0.86 -14.56 -9.54
C ILE A 157 1.65 -14.98 -10.79
N GLY A 158 1.34 -14.36 -11.92
CA GLY A 158 1.91 -14.71 -13.21
C GLY A 158 1.07 -14.35 -14.42
N THR A 159 1.64 -14.65 -15.59
CA THR A 159 0.95 -14.58 -16.87
C THR A 159 0.67 -16.00 -17.35
N TRP A 160 -0.59 -16.29 -17.68
CA TRP A 160 -1.09 -17.65 -17.87
C TRP A 160 -1.83 -17.80 -19.19
N GLU A 161 -1.61 -18.93 -19.85
CA GLU A 161 -2.55 -19.49 -20.82
C GLU A 161 -3.45 -20.49 -20.10
N VAL A 162 -4.76 -20.42 -20.34
CA VAL A 162 -5.73 -21.18 -19.55
C VAL A 162 -6.52 -22.12 -20.44
N TYR A 163 -6.58 -23.39 -20.03
CA TYR A 163 -7.19 -24.48 -20.78
C TYR A 163 -8.27 -25.16 -19.94
N ASN A 164 -9.23 -25.80 -20.60
CA ASN A 164 -10.15 -26.70 -19.93
C ASN A 164 -9.38 -27.96 -19.45
N ASN A 165 -9.52 -28.34 -18.18
CA ASN A 165 -8.78 -29.47 -17.61
C ASN A 165 -9.20 -30.82 -18.23
N GLN A 166 -10.48 -30.97 -18.59
CA GLN A 166 -11.01 -32.17 -19.23
C GLN A 166 -10.63 -32.24 -20.71
N TYR A 167 -10.41 -31.09 -21.35
CA TYR A 167 -10.05 -30.97 -22.76
C TYR A 167 -8.76 -30.13 -22.92
N PRO A 168 -7.57 -30.72 -22.71
CA PRO A 168 -6.31 -29.98 -22.57
C PRO A 168 -5.91 -29.12 -23.78
N ASN A 169 -6.41 -29.44 -24.98
CA ASN A 169 -6.16 -28.65 -26.20
C ASN A 169 -7.18 -27.52 -26.42
N HIS A 170 -8.15 -27.38 -25.51
CA HIS A 170 -9.18 -26.36 -25.58
C HIS A 170 -8.81 -25.18 -24.68
N ARG A 171 -8.17 -24.17 -25.28
CA ARG A 171 -7.86 -22.90 -24.61
C ARG A 171 -9.15 -22.14 -24.34
N VAL A 172 -9.36 -21.72 -23.10
CA VAL A 172 -10.53 -20.98 -22.63
C VAL A 172 -10.23 -19.50 -22.37
N GLY A 173 -8.95 -19.13 -22.22
CA GLY A 173 -8.58 -17.73 -21.98
C GLY A 173 -7.09 -17.50 -21.76
N THR A 174 -6.78 -16.29 -21.34
CA THR A 174 -5.49 -15.88 -20.75
C THR A 174 -5.75 -15.07 -19.50
N SER A 175 -4.84 -15.16 -18.54
CA SER A 175 -4.96 -14.45 -17.26
C SER A 175 -3.63 -13.78 -16.91
N VAL A 176 -3.68 -12.49 -16.53
CA VAL A 176 -2.54 -11.76 -15.96
C VAL A 176 -2.85 -11.45 -14.51
N VAL A 177 -2.09 -12.07 -13.61
CA VAL A 177 -2.30 -12.02 -12.17
C VAL A 177 -1.12 -11.29 -11.52
N GLU A 178 -1.39 -10.18 -10.85
CA GLU A 178 -0.40 -9.23 -10.35
C GLU A 178 -0.56 -8.96 -8.85
N SER A 179 0.57 -8.80 -8.14
CA SER A 179 0.57 -8.23 -6.79
C SER A 179 0.44 -6.72 -6.88
N VAL A 180 -0.60 -6.15 -6.26
CA VAL A 180 -0.89 -4.71 -6.27
C VAL A 180 -1.15 -4.19 -4.86
N SER A 181 -1.37 -2.88 -4.72
CA SER A 181 -1.72 -2.23 -3.44
C SER A 181 -0.73 -2.51 -2.31
N GLY A 182 0.57 -2.51 -2.62
CA GLY A 182 1.61 -2.77 -1.62
C GLY A 182 1.59 -4.21 -1.10
N ASP A 183 1.31 -5.17 -1.99
CA ASP A 183 1.29 -6.61 -1.73
C ASP A 183 0.11 -7.09 -0.86
N CYS A 184 -0.91 -6.24 -0.69
CA CYS A 184 -2.13 -6.57 0.03
C CYS A 184 -3.25 -7.11 -0.88
N THR A 185 -3.10 -7.03 -2.20
CA THR A 185 -4.12 -7.48 -3.14
C THR A 185 -3.48 -8.18 -4.33
N ILE A 186 -4.07 -9.29 -4.75
CA ILE A 186 -3.79 -9.93 -6.03
C ILE A 186 -4.91 -9.53 -6.99
N LEU A 187 -4.52 -8.89 -8.09
CA LEU A 187 -5.42 -8.48 -9.17
C LEU A 187 -5.26 -9.43 -10.34
N GLU A 188 -6.37 -10.01 -10.78
CA GLU A 188 -6.45 -10.74 -12.04
C GLU A 188 -7.04 -9.86 -13.14
N ASN A 189 -6.44 -9.93 -14.32
CA ASN A 189 -7.01 -9.50 -15.59
C ASN A 189 -7.27 -10.74 -16.45
N TRP A 190 -8.54 -11.15 -16.52
CA TRP A 190 -8.98 -12.30 -17.32
C TRP A 190 -9.46 -11.86 -18.70
N TYR A 191 -9.00 -12.59 -19.71
CA TYR A 191 -9.40 -12.42 -21.10
C TYR A 191 -9.93 -13.74 -21.63
N ALA A 192 -11.21 -13.79 -22.00
CA ALA A 192 -11.84 -14.99 -22.50
C ALA A 192 -11.41 -15.27 -23.94
N PHE A 193 -11.24 -16.55 -24.30
CA PHE A 193 -10.88 -16.95 -25.66
C PHE A 193 -12.15 -17.24 -26.47
N ASN A 194 -12.34 -16.55 -27.59
CA ASN A 194 -13.47 -16.72 -28.52
C ASN A 194 -14.87 -16.63 -27.88
N SER A 195 -15.02 -15.93 -26.76
CA SER A 195 -16.32 -15.67 -26.12
C SER A 195 -16.34 -14.32 -25.41
N PRO A 196 -17.51 -13.67 -25.27
CA PRO A 196 -17.65 -12.57 -24.34
C PRO A 196 -17.54 -13.14 -22.91
N GLY A 197 -16.56 -12.67 -22.15
CA GLY A 197 -16.33 -13.21 -20.81
C GLY A 197 -15.19 -12.59 -20.04
N ASP A 198 -14.57 -11.54 -20.57
CA ASP A 198 -13.50 -10.80 -19.89
C ASP A 198 -13.95 -10.35 -18.51
N GLY A 199 -13.02 -10.22 -17.58
CA GLY A 199 -13.32 -9.80 -16.23
C GLY A 199 -12.08 -9.56 -15.40
N LYS A 200 -12.29 -9.22 -14.14
CA LYS A 200 -11.23 -9.01 -13.15
C LYS A 200 -11.62 -9.59 -11.81
N SER A 201 -10.68 -10.27 -11.15
CA SER A 201 -10.80 -10.59 -9.74
C SER A 201 -9.84 -9.77 -8.89
N GLN A 202 -10.29 -9.35 -7.72
CA GLN A 202 -9.45 -8.82 -6.65
C GLN A 202 -9.47 -9.80 -5.49
N ASN A 203 -8.30 -10.19 -5.00
CA ASN A 203 -8.14 -11.19 -3.96
C ASN A 203 -7.28 -10.60 -2.85
N TRP A 204 -7.73 -10.69 -1.59
CA TRP A 204 -6.98 -10.16 -0.46
C TRP A 204 -7.22 -10.98 0.80
N TYR A 205 -6.23 -10.96 1.69
CA TYR A 205 -6.38 -11.51 3.03
C TYR A 205 -7.00 -10.48 3.96
N ASN A 206 -8.11 -10.82 4.60
CA ASN A 206 -8.77 -9.99 5.60
C ASN A 206 -8.24 -10.34 7.01
N PRO A 207 -7.43 -9.47 7.64
CA PRO A 207 -6.86 -9.76 8.97
C PRO A 207 -7.91 -9.80 10.09
N THR A 208 -9.08 -9.17 9.91
CA THR A 208 -10.16 -9.17 10.90
C THR A 208 -10.87 -10.52 10.97
N THR A 209 -11.16 -11.12 9.81
CA THR A 209 -11.84 -12.43 9.75
C THR A 209 -10.85 -13.59 9.73
N GLY A 210 -9.59 -13.33 9.40
CA GLY A 210 -8.58 -14.35 9.22
C GLY A 210 -8.75 -15.17 7.92
N LYS A 211 -9.51 -14.65 6.96
CA LYS A 211 -9.89 -15.34 5.72
C LYS A 211 -9.42 -14.59 4.49
N TRP A 212 -9.20 -15.32 3.41
CA TRP A 212 -9.08 -14.75 2.07
C TRP A 212 -10.46 -14.38 1.54
N THR A 213 -10.51 -13.23 0.87
CA THR A 213 -11.68 -12.75 0.14
C THR A 213 -11.33 -12.60 -1.33
N GLN A 214 -12.28 -12.93 -2.20
CA GLN A 214 -12.21 -12.64 -3.62
C GLN A 214 -13.47 -11.90 -4.06
N MET A 215 -13.31 -10.89 -4.91
CA MET A 215 -14.39 -10.20 -5.62
C MET A 215 -14.12 -10.29 -7.12
N TRP A 216 -15.01 -10.94 -7.86
CA TRP A 216 -15.00 -11.03 -9.31
C TRP A 216 -16.03 -10.07 -9.91
N ILE A 217 -15.64 -9.38 -10.99
CA ILE A 217 -16.55 -8.58 -11.81
C ILE A 217 -16.30 -8.97 -13.28
N GLY A 218 -17.35 -9.51 -13.92
CA GLY A 218 -17.33 -9.89 -15.33
C GLY A 218 -17.89 -8.80 -16.24
N SER A 219 -17.45 -8.81 -17.51
CA SER A 219 -17.88 -7.87 -18.55
C SER A 219 -19.37 -7.96 -18.89
N GLY A 220 -20.04 -9.05 -18.54
CA GLY A 220 -21.50 -9.20 -18.62
C GLY A 220 -22.27 -8.49 -17.49
N GLY A 221 -21.60 -7.76 -16.60
CA GLY A 221 -22.22 -7.01 -15.49
C GLY A 221 -22.45 -7.82 -14.21
N GLY A 222 -22.14 -9.12 -14.21
CA GLY A 222 -22.21 -9.96 -13.03
C GLY A 222 -21.05 -9.71 -12.05
N ALA A 223 -21.34 -9.77 -10.76
CA ALA A 223 -20.35 -9.72 -9.69
C ALA A 223 -20.54 -10.91 -8.73
N THR A 224 -19.44 -11.45 -8.22
CA THR A 224 -19.46 -12.56 -7.26
C THR A 224 -18.40 -12.36 -6.21
N GLN A 225 -18.75 -12.55 -4.94
CA GLN A 225 -17.84 -12.38 -3.82
C GLN A 225 -17.73 -13.67 -3.00
N TYR A 226 -16.51 -14.07 -2.71
CA TYR A 226 -16.15 -15.20 -1.86
C TYR A 226 -15.45 -14.68 -0.62
N ASN A 227 -15.95 -14.99 0.58
CA ASN A 227 -15.42 -14.42 1.85
C ASN A 227 -14.82 -15.45 2.81
N ASP A 228 -14.94 -16.75 2.51
CA ASP A 228 -14.45 -17.85 3.35
C ASP A 228 -13.34 -18.63 2.66
N GLY A 229 -12.25 -17.91 2.31
CA GLY A 229 -11.05 -18.47 1.71
C GLY A 229 -10.00 -18.89 2.74
N GLU A 230 -9.44 -20.09 2.58
CA GLU A 230 -8.33 -20.60 3.39
C GLU A 230 -7.30 -21.31 2.52
N TYR A 231 -6.01 -21.08 2.79
CA TYR A 231 -4.94 -21.87 2.20
C TYR A 231 -4.64 -23.10 3.06
N LYS A 232 -4.83 -24.29 2.49
CA LYS A 232 -4.52 -25.56 3.14
C LYS A 232 -4.30 -26.67 2.11
N ASP A 233 -3.45 -27.63 2.48
CA ASP A 233 -3.16 -28.82 1.67
C ASP A 233 -2.75 -28.46 0.22
N GLY A 234 -1.92 -27.41 0.08
CA GLY A 234 -1.42 -26.95 -1.21
C GLY A 234 -2.43 -26.18 -2.06
N ALA A 235 -3.61 -25.81 -1.53
CA ALA A 235 -4.64 -25.12 -2.31
C ALA A 235 -5.29 -23.96 -1.55
N MET A 236 -5.64 -22.89 -2.29
CA MET A 236 -6.54 -21.85 -1.82
C MET A 236 -7.97 -22.31 -2.01
N ARG A 237 -8.76 -22.39 -0.94
CA ARG A 237 -10.10 -22.99 -0.94
C ARG A 237 -11.11 -21.99 -0.38
N PHE A 238 -12.02 -21.55 -1.23
CA PHE A 238 -13.17 -20.74 -0.84
C PHE A 238 -14.39 -21.63 -0.69
N LYS A 239 -15.11 -21.48 0.42
CA LYS A 239 -16.49 -21.98 0.54
C LYS A 239 -17.46 -20.85 0.23
N TYR A 240 -18.57 -21.19 -0.42
CA TYR A 240 -19.64 -20.24 -0.69
C TYR A 240 -21.00 -20.91 -0.69
N THR A 241 -22.03 -20.07 -0.67
CA THR A 241 -23.41 -20.48 -0.88
C THR A 241 -24.02 -19.56 -1.93
N GLN A 242 -24.80 -20.13 -2.83
CA GLN A 242 -25.70 -19.37 -3.69
C GLN A 242 -27.13 -19.84 -3.47
N THR A 243 -28.10 -19.04 -3.90
CA THR A 243 -29.52 -19.42 -3.84
C THR A 243 -30.03 -19.57 -5.26
N ASP A 244 -30.68 -20.69 -5.57
CA ASP A 244 -31.28 -20.91 -6.88
C ASP A 244 -32.59 -20.12 -7.06
N ALA A 245 -33.19 -20.24 -8.25
CA ALA A 245 -34.43 -19.54 -8.59
C ALA A 245 -35.64 -19.96 -7.73
N GLN A 246 -35.55 -21.11 -7.05
CA GLN A 246 -36.58 -21.65 -6.18
C GLN A 246 -36.35 -21.28 -4.70
N GLY A 247 -35.27 -20.56 -4.39
CA GLY A 247 -34.92 -20.15 -3.03
C GLY A 247 -34.11 -21.21 -2.26
N VAL A 248 -33.67 -22.28 -2.91
CA VAL A 248 -32.87 -23.32 -2.26
C VAL A 248 -31.43 -22.86 -2.16
N VAL A 249 -30.86 -22.94 -0.96
CA VAL A 249 -29.45 -22.62 -0.70
C VAL A 249 -28.58 -23.80 -1.14
N GLN A 250 -27.64 -23.51 -2.02
CA GLN A 250 -26.71 -24.46 -2.62
C GLN A 250 -25.29 -24.14 -2.17
N PRO A 251 -24.65 -24.98 -1.35
CA PRO A 251 -23.25 -24.81 -1.00
C PRO A 251 -22.34 -25.19 -2.17
N GLY A 252 -21.18 -24.55 -2.26
CA GLY A 252 -20.17 -24.84 -3.28
C GLY A 252 -18.75 -24.55 -2.80
N ASN A 253 -17.78 -25.05 -3.56
CA ASN A 253 -16.37 -24.79 -3.35
C ASN A 253 -15.78 -24.10 -4.57
N PHE A 254 -14.84 -23.19 -4.32
CA PHE A 254 -14.04 -22.56 -5.36
C PHE A 254 -12.57 -22.67 -4.97
N VAL A 255 -11.80 -23.40 -5.78
CA VAL A 255 -10.49 -23.91 -5.37
C VAL A 255 -9.43 -23.58 -6.40
N PHE A 256 -8.26 -23.16 -5.91
CA PHE A 256 -7.03 -22.98 -6.68
C PHE A 256 -5.94 -23.89 -6.11
N GLU A 257 -5.61 -24.97 -6.81
CA GLU A 257 -4.58 -25.93 -6.41
C GLU A 257 -3.23 -25.49 -6.96
N ASN A 258 -2.24 -25.36 -6.08
CA ASN A 258 -0.85 -25.12 -6.47
C ASN A 258 -0.24 -26.45 -6.96
N LEU A 259 -0.10 -26.58 -8.29
CA LEU A 259 0.49 -27.76 -8.93
C LEU A 259 1.98 -27.58 -9.26
N GLY A 260 2.60 -26.49 -8.77
CA GLY A 260 3.98 -26.12 -9.02
C GLY A 260 4.13 -24.68 -9.54
N PRO A 261 5.39 -24.23 -9.76
CA PRO A 261 5.66 -22.85 -10.13
C PRO A 261 5.00 -22.43 -11.44
N ASP A 262 4.76 -23.36 -12.36
CA ASP A 262 4.27 -23.06 -13.72
C ASP A 262 2.87 -23.62 -14.00
N LYS A 263 2.17 -24.10 -12.96
CA LYS A 263 0.88 -24.77 -13.13
C LYS A 263 -0.05 -24.55 -11.94
N VAL A 264 -1.25 -24.05 -12.22
CA VAL A 264 -2.35 -23.92 -11.24
C VAL A 264 -3.59 -24.58 -11.80
N ARG A 265 -4.33 -25.31 -10.97
CA ARG A 265 -5.68 -25.78 -11.32
C ARG A 265 -6.70 -24.94 -10.59
N GLN A 266 -7.71 -24.48 -11.30
CA GLN A 266 -8.81 -23.71 -10.74
C GLN A 266 -10.12 -24.42 -11.08
N TYR A 267 -10.93 -24.71 -10.08
CA TYR A 267 -12.26 -25.26 -10.34
C TYR A 267 -13.28 -24.72 -9.36
N GLN A 268 -14.53 -24.75 -9.79
CA GLN A 268 -15.67 -24.44 -8.95
C GLN A 268 -16.68 -25.58 -9.04
N ASP A 269 -17.25 -25.94 -7.90
CA ASP A 269 -18.30 -26.94 -7.80
C ASP A 269 -19.47 -26.43 -6.96
N ILE A 270 -20.62 -27.07 -7.15
CA ILE A 270 -21.84 -26.76 -6.43
C ILE A 270 -22.61 -28.03 -6.08
N SER A 271 -23.28 -28.01 -4.94
CA SER A 271 -24.17 -29.06 -4.49
C SER A 271 -25.62 -28.64 -4.55
N SER A 272 -26.44 -29.50 -5.15
CA SER A 272 -27.91 -29.36 -5.20
C SER A 272 -28.63 -30.24 -4.17
N ASP A 273 -27.90 -31.02 -3.38
CA ASP A 273 -28.45 -31.99 -2.41
C ASP A 273 -27.99 -31.73 -0.97
N GLY A 274 -27.63 -30.48 -0.67
CA GLY A 274 -27.26 -30.03 0.68
C GLY A 274 -25.82 -30.38 1.08
N GLY A 275 -24.93 -30.58 0.10
CA GLY A 275 -23.51 -30.85 0.31
C GLY A 275 -23.13 -32.33 0.27
N LYS A 276 -24.03 -33.23 -0.17
CA LYS A 276 -23.72 -34.67 -0.24
C LYS A 276 -22.95 -35.00 -1.51
N THR A 277 -23.32 -34.39 -2.62
CA THR A 277 -22.63 -34.50 -3.91
C THR A 277 -22.36 -33.12 -4.48
N PHE A 278 -21.25 -33.00 -5.23
CA PHE A 278 -20.81 -31.76 -5.86
C PHE A 278 -20.62 -31.97 -7.36
N ASN A 279 -21.20 -31.07 -8.15
CA ASN A 279 -21.06 -31.04 -9.60
C ASN A 279 -20.09 -29.92 -9.99
N ILE A 280 -19.11 -30.26 -10.83
CA ILE A 280 -18.13 -29.29 -11.35
C ILE A 280 -18.84 -28.33 -12.30
N MET A 281 -18.78 -27.04 -11.97
CA MET A 281 -19.28 -25.94 -12.82
C MET A 281 -18.26 -25.55 -13.88
N PHE A 282 -16.99 -25.48 -13.49
CA PHE A 282 -15.86 -25.36 -14.41
C PHE A 282 -14.60 -25.94 -13.78
N ASP A 283 -13.65 -26.36 -14.62
CA ASP A 283 -12.35 -26.89 -14.22
C ASP A 283 -11.30 -26.49 -15.26
N PHE A 284 -10.38 -25.62 -14.84
CA PHE A 284 -9.38 -24.97 -15.67
C PHE A 284 -7.96 -25.27 -15.20
N ILE A 285 -7.05 -25.34 -16.15
CA ILE A 285 -5.62 -25.45 -15.92
C ILE A 285 -4.93 -24.21 -16.49
N TYR A 286 -4.22 -23.52 -15.61
CA TYR A 286 -3.37 -22.38 -15.91
C TYR A 286 -1.97 -22.91 -16.16
N ILE A 287 -1.44 -22.64 -17.36
CA ILE A 287 -0.08 -22.97 -17.77
C ILE A 287 0.69 -21.65 -17.89
N ARG A 288 1.81 -21.53 -17.18
CA ARG A 288 2.58 -20.28 -17.19
C ARG A 288 3.10 -20.01 -18.60
N LYS A 289 2.87 -18.79 -19.08
CA LYS A 289 3.41 -18.33 -20.36
C LYS A 289 4.93 -18.20 -20.23
N LYS A 290 5.68 -18.93 -21.06
CA LYS A 290 7.14 -18.78 -21.13
C LYS A 290 7.47 -17.43 -21.76
N SER A 291 8.35 -16.67 -21.11
CA SER A 291 8.94 -15.43 -21.62
C SER A 291 9.91 -15.72 -22.76
#